data_AF-A0A950D543-F1
#
_entry.id   AF-A0A950D543-F1
#
_cell.length_a   1.000
_cell.length_b   1.000
_cell.length_c   1.000
_cell.angle_alpha   90.00
_cell.angle_beta   90.00
_cell.angle_gamma   90.00
#
_symmetry.space_group_name_H-M   'P 1'
#
loop_
_entity.id
_entity.type
_entity.pdbx_description
1 polymer ?
#
loop_
_entity_poly.entity_id
_entity_poly.type
_entity_poly.pdbx_seq_one_letter_code
_entity_poly.pdbx_strand_id
1 'polypeptide(L)'
;MNRSSRPNARVLASDRIVCLCLQVTEADLMKLLTTREVCTLKDIRCHTGAGDGCMICHRELRALLERRTSYSSSSPSPSCSDK
;
A
#
# COMPACT_ATOMS: atom_id res chain seq x y z
N MET A 1 -8.55 30.66 -10.28
CA MET A 1 -8.31 30.03 -8.97
C MET A 1 -9.46 29.07 -8.66
N ASN A 2 -9.49 27.89 -9.26
CA ASN A 2 -10.57 26.92 -9.10
C ASN A 2 -10.02 25.66 -8.39
N ARG A 3 -10.36 25.55 -7.10
CA ARG A 3 -10.13 24.36 -6.26
C ARG A 3 -11.12 23.29 -6.66
N SER A 4 -10.73 22.37 -7.55
CA SER A 4 -11.51 21.17 -7.82
C SER A 4 -11.26 20.16 -6.71
N SER A 5 -12.20 20.13 -5.77
CA SER A 5 -12.36 19.17 -4.69
C SER A 5 -12.26 17.74 -5.21
N ARG A 6 -11.13 17.08 -4.95
CA ARG A 6 -11.01 15.63 -5.13
C ARG A 6 -11.76 14.96 -3.97
N PRO A 7 -12.73 14.07 -4.20
CA PRO A 7 -13.16 13.20 -3.12
C PRO A 7 -11.97 12.32 -2.80
N ASN A 8 -11.29 12.64 -1.69
CA ASN A 8 -10.36 11.75 -1.04
C ASN A 8 -11.19 10.50 -0.74
N ALA A 9 -11.07 9.49 -1.60
CA ALA A 9 -11.73 8.21 -1.48
C ALA A 9 -11.50 7.80 -0.04
N ARG A 10 -12.55 7.89 0.77
CA ARG A 10 -12.48 7.57 2.18
C ARG A 10 -12.05 6.11 2.20
N VAL A 11 -10.76 5.91 2.43
CA VAL A 11 -10.17 4.59 2.58
C VAL A 11 -10.84 4.06 3.83
N LEU A 12 -11.89 3.28 3.61
CA LEU A 12 -12.47 2.40 4.61
C LEU A 12 -11.34 1.42 4.92
N ALA A 13 -10.49 1.83 5.85
CA ALA A 13 -9.33 1.08 6.29
C ALA A 13 -9.89 -0.22 6.90
N SER A 14 -9.90 -1.26 6.08
CA SER A 14 -10.45 -2.55 6.46
C SER A 14 -9.50 -3.18 7.48
N ASP A 15 -10.01 -3.65 8.63
CA ASP A 15 -9.25 -4.41 9.64
C ASP A 15 -8.84 -5.81 9.15
N ARG A 16 -8.80 -6.03 7.83
CA ARG A 16 -8.41 -7.29 7.23
C ARG A 16 -6.94 -7.56 7.54
N ILE A 17 -6.67 -8.64 8.27
CA ILE A 17 -5.31 -9.09 8.54
C ILE A 17 -4.71 -9.64 7.24
N VAL A 18 -3.59 -9.05 6.83
CA VAL A 18 -2.83 -9.43 5.63
C VAL A 18 -1.68 -10.36 5.98
N CYS A 19 -1.01 -10.12 7.11
CA CYS A 19 0.02 -11.02 7.64
C CYS A 19 -0.41 -11.55 9.00
N LEU A 20 -0.76 -12.83 9.09
CA LEU A 20 -1.09 -13.46 10.37
C LEU A 20 0.13 -13.57 11.30
N CYS A 21 1.31 -13.81 10.73
CA CYS A 21 2.56 -14.00 11.47
C CYS A 21 2.94 -12.75 12.29
N LEU A 22 2.70 -11.54 11.75
CA LEU A 22 3.05 -10.26 12.36
C LEU A 22 1.83 -9.39 12.70
N GLN A 23 0.62 -9.93 12.53
CA GLN A 23 -0.66 -9.23 12.65
C GLN A 23 -0.75 -7.90 11.89
N VAL A 24 -0.12 -7.83 10.70
CA VAL A 24 -0.18 -6.64 9.86
C VAL A 24 -1.52 -6.59 9.14
N THR A 25 -2.23 -5.46 9.28
CA THR A 25 -3.54 -5.25 8.66
C THR A 25 -3.44 -4.48 7.34
N GLU A 26 -4.50 -4.55 6.53
CA GLU A 26 -4.65 -3.72 5.34
C GLU A 26 -4.67 -2.22 5.70
N ALA A 27 -5.26 -1.86 6.85
CA ALA A 27 -5.22 -0.49 7.38
C ALA A 27 -3.79 -0.01 7.65
N ASP A 28 -2.92 -0.84 8.22
CA ASP A 28 -1.51 -0.49 8.47
C ASP A 28 -0.74 -0.30 7.18
N LEU A 29 -0.99 -1.17 6.19
CA LEU A 29 -0.42 -1.03 4.86
C LEU A 29 -0.92 0.25 4.17
N MET A 30 -2.22 0.54 4.20
CA MET A 30 -2.76 1.77 3.61
C MET A 30 -2.20 3.02 4.30
N LYS A 31 -2.04 3.01 5.64
CA LYS A 31 -1.37 4.10 6.36
C LYS A 31 0.07 4.26 5.89
N LEU A 32 0.84 3.18 5.76
CA LEU A 32 2.21 3.21 5.24
C LEU A 32 2.27 3.75 3.81
N LEU A 33 1.41 3.25 2.92
CA LEU A 33 1.33 3.68 1.53
C LEU A 33 0.91 5.15 1.37
N THR A 34 0.17 5.70 2.35
CA THR A 34 -0.29 7.10 2.37
C THR A 34 0.74 8.04 3.00
N THR A 35 1.44 7.58 4.05
CA THR A 35 2.40 8.40 4.81
C THR A 35 3.82 8.35 4.25
N ARG A 36 4.15 7.33 3.46
CA ARG A 36 5.49 7.07 2.90
C ARG A 36 5.39 6.70 1.43
N GLU A 37 6.48 6.90 0.69
CA GLU A 37 6.62 6.48 -0.71
C GLU A 37 6.92 4.98 -0.83
N VAL A 38 6.11 4.16 -0.16
CA VAL A 38 6.21 2.69 -0.21
C VAL A 38 5.61 2.23 -1.53
N CYS A 39 6.43 1.76 -2.46
CA CYS A 39 5.94 1.35 -3.79
C CYS A 39 6.21 -0.12 -4.09
N THR A 40 7.05 -0.78 -3.29
CA THR A 40 7.48 -2.14 -3.54
C THR A 40 7.23 -3.05 -2.34
N LEU A 41 7.20 -4.37 -2.59
CA LEU A 41 7.23 -5.37 -1.52
C LEU A 41 8.47 -5.24 -0.64
N LYS A 42 9.59 -4.76 -1.20
CA LYS A 42 10.81 -4.52 -0.43
C LYS A 42 10.59 -3.42 0.60
N ASP A 43 9.96 -2.33 0.22
CA ASP A 43 9.64 -1.21 1.14
C ASP A 43 8.67 -1.67 2.24
N ILE A 44 7.65 -2.44 1.87
CA ILE A 44 6.72 -3.04 2.85
C ILE A 44 7.49 -3.91 3.85
N ARG A 45 8.38 -4.79 3.38
CA ARG A 45 9.21 -5.64 4.25
C ARG A 45 10.11 -4.80 5.14
N CYS A 46 10.77 -3.78 4.61
CA CYS A 46 11.63 -2.90 5.40
C CYS A 46 10.88 -2.16 6.50
N HIS A 47 9.58 -1.88 6.33
CA HIS A 47 8.80 -1.13 7.32
C HIS A 47 7.96 -2.00 8.26
N THR A 48 7.46 -3.14 7.79
CA THR A 48 6.53 -4.00 8.55
C THR A 48 7.12 -5.36 8.90
N GLY A 49 8.19 -5.78 8.22
CA GLY A 49 8.69 -7.16 8.26
C GLY A 49 7.80 -8.18 7.54
N ALA A 50 6.60 -7.81 7.11
CA ALA A 50 5.67 -8.74 6.46
C ALA A 50 6.17 -9.11 5.07
N GLY A 51 6.29 -10.43 4.83
CA GLY A 51 6.80 -10.99 3.57
C GLY A 51 8.25 -11.48 3.63
N ASP A 52 8.91 -11.39 4.79
CA ASP A 52 10.28 -11.89 4.99
C ASP A 52 10.34 -13.30 5.63
N GLY A 53 9.33 -13.68 6.43
CA GLY A 53 9.27 -14.96 7.13
C GLY A 53 8.45 -16.03 6.42
N CYS A 54 7.25 -16.32 6.93
CA CYS A 54 6.37 -17.41 6.46
C CYS A 54 5.91 -17.30 4.98
N MET A 55 6.12 -16.15 4.32
CA MET A 55 5.79 -15.84 2.91
C MET A 55 4.31 -16.05 2.46
N ILE A 56 3.42 -16.55 3.31
CA ILE A 56 1.99 -16.75 2.99
C ILE A 56 1.32 -15.42 2.59
N CYS A 57 1.63 -14.34 3.31
CA CYS A 57 1.09 -13.01 3.05
C CYS A 57 1.61 -12.36 1.76
N HIS A 58 2.62 -12.92 1.11
CA HIS A 58 3.31 -12.31 -0.02
C HIS A 58 2.40 -12.11 -1.24
N ARG A 59 1.43 -13.02 -1.45
CA ARG A 59 0.41 -12.90 -2.50
C ARG A 59 -0.52 -11.72 -2.25
N GLU A 60 -1.01 -11.58 -1.02
CA GLU A 60 -1.93 -10.50 -0.62
C GLU A 60 -1.23 -9.14 -0.69
N LEU A 61 0.02 -9.05 -0.22
CA LEU A 61 0.83 -7.83 -0.32
C LEU A 61 1.02 -7.38 -1.78
N ARG A 62 1.28 -8.32 -2.69
CA ARG A 62 1.41 -8.01 -4.12
C ARG A 62 0.09 -7.53 -4.71
N ALA A 63 -1.03 -8.19 -4.37
CA ALA A 63 -2.35 -7.79 -4.84
C ALA A 63 -2.73 -6.37 -4.37
N LEU A 64 -2.34 -5.97 -3.16
CA LEU A 64 -2.56 -4.61 -2.65
C LEU A 64 -1.75 -3.56 -3.43
N LEU A 65 -0.49 -3.84 -3.73
CA LEU A 65 0.34 -2.98 -4.57
C LEU A 65 -0.22 -2.86 -6.00
N GLU A 66 -0.68 -3.97 -6.57
CA GLU A 66 -1.28 -4.00 -7.91
C GLU A 66 -2.58 -3.18 -7.96
N ARG A 67 -3.46 -3.36 -6.97
CA ARG A 67 -4.70 -2.56 -6.85
C ARG A 67 -4.40 -1.06 -6.77
N ARG A 68 -3.32 -0.66 -6.10
CA ARG A 68 -2.90 0.75 -6.02
C ARG A 68 -2.48 1.30 -7.38
N THR A 69 -1.67 0.57 -8.14
CA THR A 69 -1.26 1.03 -9.48
C THR A 69 -2.45 1.13 -10.42
N SER A 70 -3.40 0.20 -10.36
CA SER A 70 -4.63 0.24 -11.17
C SER A 70 -5.56 1.40 -10.79
N TYR A 71 -5.63 1.79 -9.52
CA TYR A 71 -6.45 2.95 -9.10
C TYR A 71 -5.79 4.30 -9.41
N SER A 72 -4.46 4.32 -9.53
CA SER A 72 -3.71 5.53 -9.87
C SER A 72 -3.84 5.93 -11.36
N SER A 73 -4.53 5.15 -12.19
CA SER A 73 -4.69 5.41 -13.63
C SER A 73 -5.60 6.60 -13.96
N SER A 74 -6.24 7.26 -12.99
CA SER A 74 -6.92 8.56 -13.19
C SER A 74 -6.11 9.79 -12.76
N SER A 75 -4.81 9.67 -12.47
CA SER A 75 -3.87 10.81 -12.45
C SER A 75 -2.42 10.31 -12.55
N PRO A 76 -1.67 10.66 -13.61
CA PRO A 76 -0.29 10.21 -13.76
C PRO A 76 0.63 11.02 -12.84
N SER A 77 1.19 10.39 -11.81
CA SER A 77 2.63 10.41 -11.47
C SER A 77 2.92 9.81 -10.08
N PRO A 78 3.49 8.60 -10.02
CA PRO A 78 4.45 8.22 -8.99
C PRO A 78 5.84 8.19 -9.64
N SER A 79 6.66 9.22 -9.43
CA SER A 79 8.08 9.16 -9.80
C SER A 79 8.84 8.49 -8.65
N CYS A 80 8.73 7.17 -8.53
CA CYS A 80 9.70 6.40 -7.76
C CYS A 80 10.98 6.29 -8.59
N SER A 81 11.88 7.25 -8.41
CA SER A 81 13.17 7.30 -9.10
C SER A 81 14.15 6.33 -8.44
N ASP A 82 14.67 5.44 -9.27
CA ASP A 82 15.78 4.50 -9.06
C ASP A 82 17.06 5.25 -8.66
N LYS A 83 17.69 4.85 -7.55
CA LYS A 83 19.12 5.09 -7.32
C LYS A 83 19.74 4.05 -6.42
#